data_AF-A0A0B6XU00-F1
#
_entry.id   AF-A0A0B6XU00-F1
#
_cell.length_a   1.000
_cell.length_b   1.000
_cell.length_c   1.000
_cell.angle_alpha   90.00
_cell.angle_beta   90.00
_cell.angle_gamma   90.00
#
_symmetry.space_group_name_H-M   'P 1'
#
loop_
_entity.id
_entity.type
_entity.pdbx_description
1 polymer ?
#
loop_
_entity_poly.entity_id
_entity_poly.type
_entity_poly.pdbx_seq_one_letter_code
_entity_poly.pdbx_strand_id
1 'polypeptide(L)'
;IGYGDKVPQTWMGKIVASCFAVFAISFFALPAGILGSGFALKVQQKQRQKHFNRQIPAAATLIQCLWRCHASDPHSKSEATWRIHVHDPSNEETVFARM
;
A
#
# COMPACT_ATOMS: atom_id res chain seq x y z
N ILE A 1 -5.09 -36.75 -9.89
CA ILE A 1 -5.15 -37.71 -8.76
C ILE A 1 -4.71 -39.09 -9.22
N GLY A 2 -5.28 -39.64 -10.30
CA GLY A 2 -4.77 -40.89 -10.87
C GLY A 2 -5.03 -42.08 -9.95
N TYR A 3 -6.31 -42.42 -9.79
CA TYR A 3 -6.74 -43.47 -8.85
C TYR A 3 -6.16 -44.86 -9.15
N GLY A 4 -5.73 -45.11 -10.40
CA GLY A 4 -5.04 -46.35 -10.79
C GLY A 4 -5.97 -47.50 -11.14
N ASP A 5 -7.28 -47.27 -11.16
CA ASP A 5 -8.31 -48.22 -11.59
C ASP A 5 -8.21 -48.55 -13.09
N LYS A 6 -7.73 -47.60 -13.90
CA LYS A 6 -7.47 -47.78 -15.34
C LYS A 6 -6.05 -47.33 -15.67
N VAL A 7 -5.23 -48.29 -16.10
CA VAL A 7 -3.82 -48.06 -16.48
C VAL A 7 -3.49 -48.75 -17.80
N PRO A 8 -2.64 -48.15 -18.64
CA PRO A 8 -2.24 -48.77 -19.90
C PRO A 8 -1.39 -50.02 -19.65
N GLN A 9 -1.84 -51.16 -20.19
CA GLN A 9 -1.14 -52.44 -20.06
C GLN A 9 -0.03 -52.61 -21.11
N THR A 10 -0.18 -51.99 -22.28
CA THR A 10 0.79 -52.11 -23.36
C THR A 10 1.99 -51.20 -23.14
N TRP A 11 3.17 -51.66 -23.56
CA TRP A 11 4.41 -50.87 -23.50
C TRP A 11 4.28 -49.54 -24.28
N MET A 12 3.72 -49.59 -25.48
CA MET A 12 3.50 -48.41 -26.31
C MET A 12 2.51 -47.42 -25.64
N GLY A 13 1.44 -47.93 -25.01
CA GLY A 13 0.49 -47.10 -24.29
C GLY A 13 1.11 -46.40 -23.08
N LYS A 14 2.04 -47.06 -22.39
CA LYS A 14 2.80 -46.47 -21.27
C LYS A 14 3.70 -45.32 -21.72
N ILE A 15 4.38 -45.44 -22.85
CA ILE A 15 5.22 -44.36 -23.41
C ILE A 15 4.37 -43.13 -23.73
N VAL A 16 3.27 -43.32 -24.47
CA VAL A 16 2.39 -42.22 -24.89
C VAL A 16 1.72 -41.56 -23.68
N ALA A 17 1.22 -42.36 -22.73
CA ALA A 17 0.62 -41.85 -21.50
C ALA A 17 1.63 -41.06 -20.65
N SER A 18 2.88 -41.51 -20.57
CA SER A 18 3.95 -40.80 -19.85
C SER A 18 4.23 -39.44 -20.47
N CYS A 19 4.43 -39.37 -21.79
CA CYS A 19 4.65 -38.10 -22.48
C CYS A 19 3.47 -37.13 -22.28
N PHE A 20 2.24 -37.62 -22.48
CA PHE A 20 1.04 -36.79 -22.34
C PHE A 20 0.82 -36.32 -20.90
N ALA A 21 1.11 -37.16 -19.90
CA ALA A 21 1.00 -36.78 -18.50
C ALA A 21 1.93 -35.62 -18.15
N VAL A 22 3.18 -35.63 -18.62
CA VAL A 22 4.14 -34.53 -18.38
C VAL A 22 3.58 -33.21 -18.91
N PHE A 23 3.13 -33.18 -20.18
CA PHE A 23 2.53 -31.97 -20.75
C PHE A 23 1.25 -31.54 -20.01
N ALA A 24 0.34 -32.48 -19.76
CA ALA A 24 -0.95 -32.18 -19.13
C ALA A 24 -0.79 -31.61 -17.71
N ILE A 25 0.12 -32.18 -16.91
CA ILE A 25 0.42 -31.68 -15.55
C ILE A 25 0.98 -30.26 -15.62
N SER A 26 1.91 -29.99 -16.55
CA SER A 26 2.47 -28.65 -16.73
C SER A 26 1.38 -27.64 -17.06
N PHE A 27 0.53 -27.89 -18.07
CA PHE A 27 -0.53 -26.96 -18.44
C PHE A 27 -1.56 -26.75 -17.34
N PHE A 28 -1.91 -27.79 -16.59
CA PHE A 28 -2.88 -27.68 -15.50
C PHE A 28 -2.30 -27.00 -14.24
N ALA A 29 -0.98 -27.03 -14.06
CA ALA A 29 -0.28 -26.34 -12.97
C ALA A 29 -0.07 -24.84 -13.25
N LEU A 30 -0.02 -24.42 -14.53
CA LEU A 30 0.21 -23.02 -14.92
C LEU A 30 -0.82 -22.04 -14.32
N PRO A 31 -2.15 -22.29 -14.33
CA PRO A 31 -3.12 -21.38 -13.73
C PRO A 31 -2.86 -21.09 -12.24
N ALA A 32 -2.52 -22.12 -11.47
CA ALA A 32 -2.18 -21.97 -10.05
C ALA A 32 -0.85 -21.21 -9.87
N GLY A 33 0.14 -21.49 -10.72
CA GLY A 33 1.43 -20.78 -10.71
C GLY A 33 1.33 -19.29 -11.05
N ILE A 34 0.50 -18.93 -12.03
CA ILE A 34 0.24 -17.54 -12.42
C ILE A 34 -0.46 -16.78 -11.29
N LEU A 35 -1.45 -17.40 -10.64
CA LEU A 35 -2.13 -16.77 -9.50
C LEU A 35 -1.21 -16.63 -8.29
N GLY A 36 -0.44 -17.68 -7.95
CA GLY A 36 0.52 -17.63 -6.84
C GLY A 36 1.59 -16.55 -7.03
N SER A 37 2.18 -16.48 -8.21
CA SER A 37 3.14 -15.42 -8.56
C SER A 37 2.50 -14.04 -8.62
N GLY A 38 1.29 -13.91 -9.15
CA GLY A 38 0.53 -12.66 -9.20
C GLY A 38 0.21 -12.09 -7.80
N PHE A 39 -0.22 -12.95 -6.86
CA PHE A 39 -0.46 -12.53 -5.47
C PHE A 39 0.84 -12.18 -4.75
N ALA A 40 1.92 -12.94 -4.97
CA ALA A 40 3.23 -12.62 -4.39
C ALA A 40 3.76 -11.25 -4.87
N LEU A 41 3.59 -10.93 -6.15
CA LEU A 41 3.99 -9.63 -6.70
C LEU A 41 3.10 -8.50 -6.17
N LYS A 42 1.77 -8.70 -6.08
CA LYS A 42 0.84 -7.74 -5.47
C LYS A 42 1.14 -7.48 -3.98
N VAL A 43 1.50 -8.52 -3.22
CA VAL A 43 1.80 -8.38 -1.78
C VAL A 43 3.10 -7.63 -1.56
N GLN A 44 4.10 -7.83 -2.43
CA GLN A 44 5.34 -7.04 -2.40
C GLN A 44 5.14 -5.60 -2.89
N GLN A 45 4.29 -5.37 -3.88
CA GLN A 45 3.93 -4.01 -4.34
C GLN A 45 3.22 -3.19 -3.26
N LYS A 46 2.55 -3.84 -2.29
CA LYS A 46 1.98 -3.16 -1.11
C LYS A 46 3.04 -2.49 -0.23
N GLN A 47 4.31 -2.90 -0.27
CA GLN A 47 5.41 -2.15 0.35
C GLN A 47 5.78 -0.88 -0.42
N ARG A 48 5.67 -0.85 -1.76
CA ARG A 48 5.96 0.35 -2.57
C ARG A 48 4.89 1.44 -2.40
N GLN A 49 3.66 1.08 -2.04
CA GLN A 49 2.58 2.01 -1.69
C GLN A 49 2.80 2.72 -0.34
N LYS A 50 3.77 2.28 0.48
CA LYS A 50 4.16 3.00 1.71
C LYS A 50 4.70 4.41 1.40
N HIS A 51 5.21 4.64 0.19
CA HIS A 51 5.61 5.97 -0.28
C HIS A 51 4.42 6.89 -0.59
N PHE A 52 3.26 6.36 -1.00
CA PHE A 52 2.08 7.18 -1.30
C PHE A 52 1.41 7.69 -0.02
N ASN A 53 1.34 6.88 1.04
CA ASN A 53 0.87 7.36 2.35
C ASN A 53 1.80 8.40 3.01
N ARG A 54 3.06 8.51 2.53
CA ARG A 54 3.97 9.60 2.93
C ARG A 54 3.67 10.93 2.21
N GLN A 55 2.78 10.93 1.21
CA GLN A 55 2.35 12.14 0.51
C GLN A 55 1.27 12.92 1.29
N ILE A 56 0.48 12.25 2.14
CA ILE A 56 -0.54 12.91 2.98
C ILE A 56 0.10 13.96 3.92
N PRO A 57 1.14 13.64 4.72
CA PRO A 57 1.77 14.65 5.57
C PRO A 57 2.49 15.73 4.75
N ALA A 58 3.11 15.38 3.61
CA ALA A 58 3.77 16.36 2.74
C ALA A 58 2.78 17.36 2.12
N ALA A 59 1.62 16.88 1.68
CA ALA A 59 0.54 17.73 1.17
C ALA A 59 -0.04 18.64 2.27
N ALA A 60 -0.22 18.10 3.49
CA ALA A 60 -0.65 18.91 4.63
C ALA A 60 0.34 20.04 4.95
N THR A 61 1.65 19.75 4.95
CA THR A 61 2.69 20.77 5.16
C THR A 61 2.68 21.84 4.07
N LEU A 62 2.50 21.45 2.80
CA LEU A 62 2.39 22.39 1.68
C LEU A 62 1.21 23.37 1.86
N ILE A 63 0.04 22.85 2.22
CA ILE A 63 -1.17 23.68 2.46
C ILE A 63 -0.94 24.62 3.66
N GLN A 64 -0.35 24.12 4.73
CA GLN A 64 -0.03 24.92 5.92
C GLN A 64 0.99 26.03 5.63
N CYS A 65 2.05 25.73 4.88
CA CYS A 65 3.04 26.72 4.46
C CYS A 65 2.41 27.79 3.56
N LEU A 66 1.57 27.38 2.60
CA LEU A 66 0.88 28.31 1.71
C LEU A 66 -0.01 29.27 2.49
N TRP A 67 -0.79 28.76 3.45
CA TRP A 67 -1.60 29.60 4.33
C TRP A 67 -0.73 30.55 5.17
N ARG A 68 0.38 30.09 5.73
CA ARG A 68 1.30 30.94 6.51
C ARG A 68 1.91 32.06 5.65
N CYS A 69 2.29 31.77 4.40
CA CYS A 69 2.78 32.79 3.46
C CYS A 69 1.68 33.82 3.13
N HIS A 70 0.43 33.38 2.94
CA HIS A 70 -0.69 34.28 2.69
C HIS A 70 -1.05 35.14 3.91
N ALA A 71 -1.03 34.56 5.12
CA ALA A 71 -1.28 35.29 6.37
C ALA A 71 -0.15 36.26 6.74
N SER A 72 1.02 36.14 6.09
CA SER A 72 2.13 37.10 6.19
C SER A 72 2.09 38.24 5.19
N ASP A 73 1.12 38.24 4.28
CA ASP A 73 0.87 39.38 3.41
C ASP A 73 0.36 40.57 4.27
N PRO A 74 0.96 41.78 4.14
CA PRO A 74 0.54 42.98 4.88
C PRO A 74 -0.93 43.38 4.69
N HIS A 75 -1.62 42.85 3.67
CA HIS A 75 -3.04 43.09 3.45
C HIS A 75 -3.99 42.13 4.20
N SER A 76 -3.45 41.09 4.85
CA SER A 76 -4.21 40.01 5.52
C SER A 76 -4.39 40.27 7.02
N LYS A 77 -5.64 40.41 7.48
CA LYS A 77 -6.01 40.72 8.89
C LYS A 77 -6.07 39.48 9.81
N SER A 78 -5.24 38.48 9.58
CA SER A 78 -5.30 37.20 10.31
C SER A 78 -4.50 37.25 11.62
N GLU A 79 -5.04 37.90 12.65
CA GLU A 79 -4.41 38.02 13.99
C GLU A 79 -4.16 36.65 14.67
N ALA A 80 -5.02 35.66 14.41
CA ALA A 80 -4.91 34.32 15.00
C ALA A 80 -3.63 33.56 14.58
N THR A 81 -3.04 33.87 13.43
CA THR A 81 -1.79 33.23 12.96
C THR A 81 -0.56 33.73 13.74
N TRP A 82 -0.59 34.97 14.20
CA TRP A 82 0.50 35.62 14.91
C TRP A 82 0.43 35.42 16.43
N ARG A 83 -0.77 35.21 16.99
CA ARG A 83 -1.01 34.95 18.43
C ARG A 83 -0.24 33.76 19.02
N ILE A 84 0.20 32.80 18.21
CA ILE A 84 1.00 31.64 18.68
C ILE A 84 2.46 32.04 18.96
N HIS A 85 2.95 33.09 18.29
CA HIS A 85 4.34 33.55 18.40
C HIS A 85 4.48 34.81 19.26
N VAL A 86 3.37 35.47 19.58
CA VAL A 86 3.33 36.59 20.54
C VAL A 86 3.13 36.00 21.93
N HIS A 87 4.18 36.02 22.75
CA HIS A 87 4.12 35.60 24.15
C HIS A 87 3.35 36.66 24.93
N ASP A 88 2.06 36.43 25.17
CA ASP A 88 1.27 37.26 26.08
C ASP A 88 1.33 36.67 27.50
N PRO A 89 2.08 37.28 28.44
CA PRO A 89 2.21 36.77 29.80
C PRO A 89 0.89 36.76 30.59
N SER A 90 -0.19 37.39 30.09
CA SER A 90 -1.50 37.42 30.76
C SER A 90 -2.34 36.14 30.57
N ASN A 91 -2.02 35.30 29.57
CA ASN A 91 -2.82 34.12 29.24
C ASN A 91 -2.46 32.88 30.11
N GLU A 92 -1.30 32.87 30.77
CA GLU A 92 -0.89 31.81 31.70
C GLU A 92 -1.64 31.89 33.05
N GLU A 93 -1.89 33.10 33.56
CA GLU A 93 -2.65 33.29 34.81
C GLU A 93 -4.09 32.78 34.70
N THR A 94 -4.71 32.88 33.52
CA THR A 94 -6.11 32.47 33.34
C THR A 94 -6.26 30.95 33.21
N VAL A 95 -5.22 30.24 32.75
CA VAL A 95 -5.20 28.77 32.68
C VAL A 95 -4.92 28.17 34.06
N PHE A 96 -4.01 28.77 34.83
CA PHE A 96 -3.76 28.37 36.23
C PHE A 96 -4.93 28.67 37.15
N ALA A 97 -5.67 29.76 36.95
CA ALA A 97 -6.86 30.09 37.75
C ALA A 97 -8.10 29.21 37.46
N ARG A 98 -8.05 28.36 36.42
CA ARG A 98 -9.13 27.44 36.02
C ARG A 98 -8.82 25.97 36.30
N MET A 99 -7.71 25.67 36.95
CA MET A 99 -7.27 24.35 37.39
C MET A 99 -7.41 24.24 38.91
#